data_AF-A0A6P6XNW7-F1
#
_entry.id   AF-A0A6P6XNW7-F1
#
_cell.length_a   1.000
_cell.length_b   1.000
_cell.length_c   1.000
_cell.angle_alpha   90.00
_cell.angle_beta   90.00
_cell.angle_gamma   90.00
#
_symmetry.space_group_name_H-M   'P 1'
#
loop_
_entity.id
_entity.type
_entity.pdbx_description
1 polymer ?
#
loop_
_entity_poly.entity_id
_entity_poly.type
_entity_poly.pdbx_seq_one_letter_code
_entity_poly.pdbx_strand_id
1 'polypeptide(L)'
;MGFFELNSDASLVECIALGGWFLHDRNGKLVLAYFKKFGDVDVLVVEGLSLLHGLRLCKDKGYSLIHAQVDSQALVALVKSAHTSKWPLCNVLREIQFLLDIMNAEVQLIVREANLAADRLAALRVGSDTLFTSPTFLPASIRLVLALDSRSFPYVRS
;
A
#
# COMPACT_ATOMS: atom_id res chain seq x y z
N MET A 1 15.92 -11.44 -10.98
CA MET A 1 15.33 -10.37 -10.14
C MET A 1 13.82 -10.52 -10.23
N GLY A 2 13.14 -10.58 -9.09
CA GLY A 2 11.69 -10.79 -9.04
C GLY A 2 10.95 -9.46 -9.04
N PHE A 3 9.81 -9.41 -9.73
CA PHE A 3 8.86 -8.29 -9.62
C PHE A 3 8.08 -8.43 -8.31
N PHE A 4 7.89 -7.30 -7.63
CA PHE A 4 7.10 -7.22 -6.41
C PHE A 4 5.94 -6.26 -6.57
N GLU A 5 4.83 -6.58 -5.94
CA GLU A 5 3.62 -5.74 -5.94
C GLU A 5 3.38 -5.27 -4.52
N LEU A 6 3.30 -3.95 -4.36
CA LEU A 6 3.08 -3.26 -3.10
C LEU A 6 1.68 -2.66 -3.13
N ASN A 7 0.75 -3.22 -2.37
CA ASN A 7 -0.62 -2.75 -2.29
C ASN A 7 -0.80 -1.97 -1.00
N SER A 8 -1.35 -0.77 -1.07
CA SER A 8 -1.64 0.04 0.12
C SER A 8 -3.03 0.63 0.09
N ASP A 9 -3.59 0.83 1.28
CA ASP A 9 -4.88 1.44 1.47
C ASP A 9 -4.95 2.16 2.83
N ALA A 10 -5.94 3.02 2.99
CA ALA A 10 -6.27 3.68 4.24
C ALA A 10 -7.77 3.61 4.52
N SER A 11 -8.12 3.47 5.80
CA SER A 11 -9.51 3.45 6.24
C SER A 11 -9.72 4.44 7.38
N LEU A 12 -10.90 5.04 7.45
CA LEU A 12 -11.34 5.84 8.58
C LEU A 12 -12.26 4.99 9.46
N VAL A 13 -11.84 4.71 10.69
CA VAL A 13 -12.62 3.91 11.65
C VAL A 13 -12.79 4.72 12.93
N GLU A 14 -14.04 5.01 13.31
CA GLU A 14 -14.35 5.76 14.55
C GLU A 14 -13.58 7.10 14.64
N CYS A 15 -13.50 7.83 13.52
CA CYS A 15 -12.75 9.08 13.37
C CYS A 15 -11.21 8.95 13.52
N ILE A 16 -10.68 7.73 13.50
CA ILE A 16 -9.24 7.46 13.48
C ILE A 16 -8.86 6.94 12.12
N ALA A 17 -7.92 7.62 11.47
CA ALA A 17 -7.37 7.19 10.20
C ALA A 17 -6.31 6.10 10.44
N LEU A 18 -6.48 5.01 9.71
CA LEU A 18 -5.70 3.79 9.75
C LEU A 18 -5.12 3.53 8.37
N GLY A 19 -3.94 2.94 8.32
CA GLY A 19 -3.26 2.65 7.08
C GLY A 19 -2.67 1.26 7.07
N GLY A 20 -2.71 0.63 5.91
CA GLY A 20 -2.20 -0.71 5.70
C GLY A 20 -1.48 -0.83 4.37
N TRP A 21 -0.48 -1.68 4.31
CA TRP A 21 0.10 -2.10 3.05
C TRP A 21 0.65 -3.52 3.13
N PHE A 22 0.70 -4.21 2.00
CA PHE A 22 1.37 -5.49 1.90
C PHE A 22 2.19 -5.58 0.61
N LEU A 23 3.26 -6.36 0.68
CA LEU A 23 4.17 -6.67 -0.40
C LEU A 23 4.05 -8.16 -0.71
N HIS A 24 3.87 -8.51 -1.97
CA HIS A 24 3.91 -9.90 -2.43
C HIS A 24 4.76 -10.05 -3.68
N ASP A 25 5.20 -11.29 -3.92
CA ASP A 25 5.90 -11.64 -5.15
C ASP A 25 4.91 -11.90 -6.30
N ARG A 26 5.48 -12.12 -7.50
CA ARG A 26 4.77 -12.53 -8.73
C ARG A 26 3.97 -13.84 -8.66
N ASN A 27 4.08 -14.61 -7.58
CA ASN A 27 3.28 -15.82 -7.36
C ASN A 27 2.16 -15.53 -6.34
N GLY A 28 2.00 -14.28 -5.93
CA GLY A 28 1.07 -13.87 -4.90
C GLY A 28 1.48 -14.30 -3.49
N LYS A 29 2.74 -14.72 -3.31
CA LYS A 29 3.25 -15.07 -1.99
C LYS A 29 3.55 -13.79 -1.22
N LEU A 30 2.89 -13.63 -0.08
CA LEU A 30 3.15 -12.54 0.84
C LEU A 30 4.63 -12.54 1.27
N VAL A 31 5.24 -11.37 1.18
CA VAL A 31 6.60 -11.09 1.65
C VAL A 31 6.54 -10.30 2.95
N LEU A 32 5.75 -9.22 2.98
CA LEU A 32 5.54 -8.37 4.15
C LEU A 32 4.11 -7.85 4.17
N ALA A 33 3.56 -7.61 5.35
CA ALA A 33 2.36 -6.80 5.52
C ALA A 33 2.54 -5.89 6.73
N TYR A 34 1.93 -4.72 6.71
CA TYR A 34 2.06 -3.74 7.75
C TYR A 34 0.75 -3.02 8.00
N PHE A 35 0.50 -2.72 9.26
CA PHE A 35 -0.64 -1.94 9.72
C PHE A 35 -0.15 -0.85 10.68
N LYS A 36 -0.74 0.34 10.57
CA LYS A 36 -0.46 1.48 11.44
C LYS A 36 -1.67 2.36 11.69
N LYS A 37 -1.74 2.91 12.90
CA LYS A 37 -2.68 3.98 13.25
C LYS A 37 -2.03 5.33 13.00
N PHE A 38 -2.72 6.20 12.26
CA PHE A 38 -2.24 7.54 11.93
C PHE A 38 -2.92 8.66 12.74
N GLY A 39 -4.02 8.35 13.44
CA GLY A 39 -4.72 9.30 14.31
C GLY A 39 -5.75 10.13 13.54
N ASP A 40 -5.99 11.36 13.98
CA ASP A 40 -6.90 12.31 13.32
C ASP A 40 -6.16 13.02 12.17
N VAL A 41 -6.14 12.36 11.01
CA VAL A 41 -5.47 12.80 9.80
C VAL A 41 -6.39 12.54 8.62
N ASP A 42 -6.39 13.45 7.64
CA ASP A 42 -7.15 13.29 6.40
C ASP A 42 -6.82 11.96 5.71
N VAL A 43 -7.85 11.25 5.25
CA VAL A 43 -7.71 9.90 4.66
C VAL A 43 -6.73 9.91 3.49
N LEU A 44 -6.74 10.94 2.64
CA LEU A 44 -5.83 11.03 1.49
C LEU A 44 -4.36 11.19 1.95
N VAL A 45 -4.14 11.89 3.06
CA VAL A 45 -2.81 11.97 3.68
C VAL A 45 -2.38 10.61 4.23
N VAL A 46 -3.30 9.85 4.81
CA VAL A 46 -3.00 8.51 5.32
C VAL A 46 -2.77 7.48 4.20
N GLU A 47 -3.50 7.54 3.09
CA GLU A 47 -3.22 6.73 1.90
C GLU A 47 -1.78 6.99 1.42
N GLY A 48 -1.40 8.27 1.29
CA GLY A 48 -0.04 8.66 0.91
C GLY A 48 1.01 8.21 1.93
N LEU A 49 0.76 8.37 3.23
CA LEU A 49 1.69 7.93 4.27
C LEU A 49 1.84 6.41 4.31
N SER A 50 0.78 5.67 4.04
CA SER A 50 0.79 4.20 3.97
C SER A 50 1.65 3.72 2.81
N LEU A 51 1.46 4.30 1.62
CA LEU A 51 2.29 4.03 0.45
C LEU A 51 3.76 4.39 0.72
N LEU A 52 4.02 5.58 1.26
CA LEU A 52 5.37 6.05 1.59
C LEU A 52 6.08 5.09 2.56
N HIS A 53 5.37 4.63 3.59
CA HIS A 53 5.91 3.67 4.55
C HIS A 53 6.27 2.34 3.86
N GLY A 54 5.41 1.85 2.97
CA GLY A 54 5.67 0.65 2.16
C GLY A 54 6.93 0.79 1.32
N LEU A 55 7.03 1.88 0.55
CA LEU A 55 8.18 2.15 -0.31
C LEU A 55 9.50 2.27 0.47
N ARG A 56 9.51 2.99 1.60
CA ARG A 56 10.67 3.11 2.48
C ARG A 56 11.13 1.74 2.98
N LEU A 57 10.21 0.94 3.54
CA LEU A 57 10.58 -0.37 4.07
C LEU A 57 11.05 -1.32 2.97
N CYS A 58 10.48 -1.18 1.76
CA CYS A 58 10.91 -1.95 0.62
C CYS A 58 12.35 -1.60 0.19
N LYS A 59 12.67 -0.30 0.10
CA LYS A 59 14.01 0.20 -0.17
C LYS A 59 15.01 -0.28 0.87
N ASP A 60 14.68 -0.13 2.15
CA ASP A 60 15.56 -0.48 3.27
C ASP A 60 15.89 -1.99 3.30
N LYS A 61 14.95 -2.83 2.83
CA LYS A 61 15.14 -4.28 2.70
C LYS A 61 15.74 -4.71 1.36
N GLY A 62 16.08 -3.77 0.48
CA GLY A 62 16.71 -4.04 -0.81
C GLY A 62 15.77 -4.62 -1.87
N TYR A 63 14.45 -4.45 -1.72
CA TYR A 63 13.49 -4.78 -2.78
C TYR A 63 13.50 -3.69 -3.85
N SER A 64 13.55 -4.09 -5.12
CA SER A 64 13.51 -3.23 -6.30
C SER A 64 12.49 -3.77 -7.32
N LEU A 65 12.19 -3.01 -8.38
CA LEU A 65 11.19 -3.36 -9.40
C LEU A 65 9.80 -3.56 -8.79
N ILE A 66 9.33 -2.51 -8.09
CA ILE A 66 8.07 -2.52 -7.35
C ILE A 66 6.96 -1.87 -8.19
N HIS A 67 5.83 -2.56 -8.31
CA HIS A 67 4.59 -1.96 -8.74
C HIS A 67 3.77 -1.59 -7.50
N ALA A 68 3.70 -0.30 -7.21
CA ALA A 68 2.87 0.22 -6.15
C ALA A 68 1.42 0.37 -6.63
N GLN A 69 0.52 -0.40 -6.05
CA GLN A 69 -0.90 -0.43 -6.37
C GLN A 69 -1.69 0.28 -5.27
N VAL A 70 -2.48 1.27 -5.67
CA VAL A 70 -3.40 2.00 -4.80
C VAL A 70 -4.76 2.11 -5.49
N ASP A 71 -5.84 2.15 -4.73
CA ASP A 71 -7.21 2.26 -5.26
C ASP A 71 -7.75 3.69 -5.23
N SER A 72 -6.91 4.65 -4.83
CA SER A 72 -7.20 6.07 -4.80
C SER A 72 -6.75 6.78 -6.06
N GLN A 73 -7.71 7.08 -6.94
CA GLN A 73 -7.46 7.86 -8.16
C GLN A 73 -6.86 9.24 -7.84
N ALA A 74 -7.28 9.86 -6.73
CA ALA A 74 -6.76 11.15 -6.30
C ALA A 74 -5.26 11.06 -5.96
N LEU A 75 -4.85 10.04 -5.21
CA LEU A 75 -3.44 9.83 -4.87
C LEU A 75 -2.59 9.54 -6.11
N VAL A 76 -3.05 8.66 -7.01
CA VAL A 76 -2.33 8.36 -8.26
C VAL A 76 -2.14 9.63 -9.10
N ALA A 77 -3.20 10.42 -9.25
CA ALA A 77 -3.14 11.67 -10.00
C ALA A 77 -2.15 12.65 -9.37
N LEU A 78 -2.16 12.79 -8.05
CA LEU A 78 -1.25 13.68 -7.34
C LEU A 78 0.21 13.24 -7.46
N VAL A 79 0.50 11.95 -7.27
CA VAL A 79 1.86 11.38 -7.41
C VAL A 79 2.39 11.57 -8.83
N LYS A 80 1.54 11.42 -9.86
CA LYS A 80 1.92 11.59 -11.27
C LYS A 80 1.96 13.05 -11.72
N SER A 81 1.34 13.95 -10.97
CA SER A 81 1.29 15.37 -11.31
C SER A 81 2.52 16.12 -10.80
N ALA A 82 2.90 17.18 -11.51
CA ALA A 82 3.83 18.20 -11.01
C ALA A 82 3.14 19.24 -10.10
N HIS A 83 1.86 19.04 -9.75
CA HIS A 83 1.07 20.01 -9.02
C HIS A 83 1.39 20.02 -7.52
N THR A 84 1.39 21.21 -6.94
CA THR A 84 1.60 21.45 -5.52
C THR A 84 0.33 21.14 -4.72
N SER A 85 0.32 20.03 -3.98
CA SER A 85 -0.70 19.79 -2.96
C SER A 85 -0.46 20.67 -1.72
N LYS A 86 -1.45 20.76 -0.82
CA LYS A 86 -1.28 21.46 0.46
C LYS A 86 -0.35 20.68 1.40
N TRP A 87 0.28 21.38 2.34
CA TRP A 87 0.94 20.75 3.48
C TRP A 87 -0.09 19.99 4.34
N PRO A 88 0.22 18.80 4.88
CA PRO A 88 1.50 18.08 4.83
C PRO A 88 1.69 17.14 3.63
N LEU A 89 0.66 16.95 2.81
CA LEU A 89 0.65 15.98 1.70
C LEU A 89 1.77 16.23 0.69
N CYS A 90 2.18 17.48 0.46
CA CYS A 90 3.20 17.80 -0.56
C CYS A 90 4.57 17.20 -0.26
N ASN A 91 4.94 17.06 1.02
CA ASN A 91 6.19 16.42 1.40
C ASN A 91 6.11 14.90 1.23
N VAL A 92 4.96 14.32 1.56
CA VAL A 92 4.70 12.89 1.36
C VAL A 92 4.80 12.55 -0.12
N LEU A 93 4.16 13.33 -0.99
CA LEU A 93 4.20 13.13 -2.44
C LEU A 93 5.62 13.27 -3.01
N ARG A 94 6.36 14.31 -2.59
CA ARG A 94 7.75 14.51 -3.07
C ARG A 94 8.63 13.33 -2.71
N GLU A 95 8.46 12.77 -1.52
CA GLU A 95 9.26 11.63 -1.09
C GLU A 95 8.84 10.34 -1.79
N ILE A 96 7.53 10.12 -2.01
CA ILE A 96 7.05 9.01 -2.84
C ILE A 96 7.68 9.11 -4.24
N GLN A 97 7.61 10.26 -4.90
CA GLN A 97 8.19 10.47 -6.23
C GLN A 97 9.69 10.17 -6.25
N PHE A 98 10.43 10.65 -5.25
CA PHE A 98 11.86 10.35 -5.11
C PHE A 98 12.13 8.84 -4.95
N LEU A 99 11.34 8.14 -4.12
CA LEU A 99 11.49 6.70 -3.93
C LEU A 99 11.15 5.91 -5.19
N LEU A 100 10.11 6.31 -5.92
CA LEU A 100 9.73 5.66 -7.17
C LEU A 100 10.86 5.76 -8.21
N ASP A 101 11.49 6.92 -8.33
CA ASP A 101 12.62 7.16 -9.24
C ASP A 101 13.82 6.27 -8.90
N ILE A 102 14.30 6.32 -7.64
CA ILE A 102 15.51 5.56 -7.26
C ILE A 102 15.30 4.04 -7.22
N MET A 103 14.07 3.57 -7.06
CA MET A 103 13.73 2.14 -6.99
C MET A 103 13.34 1.56 -8.36
N ASN A 104 13.27 2.41 -9.41
CA ASN A 104 12.67 2.07 -10.70
C ASN A 104 11.29 1.42 -10.51
N ALA A 105 10.45 2.09 -9.72
CA ALA A 105 9.13 1.64 -9.31
C ALA A 105 8.05 2.55 -9.90
N GLU A 106 6.84 2.02 -10.06
CA GLU A 106 5.71 2.77 -10.63
C GLU A 106 4.49 2.70 -9.72
N VAL A 107 3.70 3.78 -9.70
CA VAL A 107 2.38 3.81 -9.07
C VAL A 107 1.29 3.57 -10.11
N GLN A 108 0.38 2.64 -9.81
CA GLN A 108 -0.73 2.24 -10.65
C GLN A 108 -2.03 2.21 -9.86
N LEU A 109 -3.13 2.52 -10.55
CA LEU A 109 -4.48 2.43 -9.99
C LEU A 109 -4.94 0.98 -10.08
N ILE A 110 -5.36 0.40 -8.96
CA ILE A 110 -6.04 -0.90 -8.90
C ILE A 110 -7.53 -0.70 -8.61
N VAL A 111 -8.36 -1.63 -9.08
CA VAL A 111 -9.79 -1.67 -8.74
C VAL A 111 -9.96 -2.09 -7.29
N ARG A 112 -10.90 -1.46 -6.58
CA ARG A 112 -11.12 -1.70 -5.14
C ARG A 112 -11.36 -3.16 -4.80
N GLU A 113 -12.06 -3.87 -5.66
CA GLU A 113 -12.38 -5.30 -5.51
C GLU A 113 -11.13 -6.19 -5.50
N ALA A 114 -10.05 -5.74 -6.17
CA ALA A 114 -8.76 -6.43 -6.21
C ALA A 114 -7.77 -5.90 -5.16
N ASN A 115 -8.13 -4.90 -4.37
CA ASN A 115 -7.33 -4.35 -3.26
C ASN A 115 -7.90 -4.74 -1.88
N LEU A 116 -8.77 -5.75 -1.83
CA LEU A 116 -9.53 -6.08 -0.62
C LEU A 116 -8.61 -6.49 0.54
N ALA A 117 -7.47 -7.14 0.27
CA ALA A 117 -6.51 -7.45 1.32
C ALA A 117 -5.94 -6.21 2.00
N ALA A 118 -5.64 -5.15 1.24
CA ALA A 118 -5.12 -3.89 1.79
C ALA A 118 -6.20 -3.16 2.57
N ASP A 119 -7.44 -3.11 2.07
CA ASP A 119 -8.61 -2.56 2.78
C ASP A 119 -8.81 -3.24 4.15
N ARG A 120 -8.83 -4.59 4.16
CA ARG A 120 -8.98 -5.35 5.41
C ARG A 120 -7.80 -5.16 6.35
N LEU A 121 -6.60 -4.97 5.82
CA LEU A 121 -5.41 -4.68 6.61
C LEU A 121 -5.49 -3.26 7.21
N ALA A 122 -5.93 -2.26 6.43
CA ALA A 122 -6.13 -0.89 6.87
C ALA A 122 -7.30 -0.76 7.87
N ALA A 123 -8.25 -1.69 7.88
CA ALA A 123 -9.33 -1.74 8.85
C ALA A 123 -9.00 -2.55 10.13
N LEU A 124 -7.75 -3.00 10.29
CA LEU A 124 -7.36 -3.83 11.44
C LEU A 124 -7.49 -3.10 12.77
N ARG A 125 -8.08 -3.78 13.75
CA ARG A 125 -8.19 -3.30 15.14
C ARG A 125 -7.12 -3.90 16.03
N VAL A 126 -5.85 -3.74 15.64
CA VAL A 126 -4.72 -4.17 16.47
C VAL A 126 -4.32 -3.01 17.41
N GLY A 127 -3.83 -3.32 18.61
CA GLY A 127 -3.48 -2.32 19.63
C GLY A 127 -2.34 -1.38 19.21
N SER A 128 -1.40 -1.87 18.41
CA SER A 128 -0.17 -1.18 18.00
C SER A 128 0.15 -1.37 16.52
N ASP A 129 1.00 -0.51 15.99
CA ASP A 129 1.64 -0.67 14.69
C ASP A 129 2.32 -2.05 14.61
N THR A 130 2.05 -2.81 13.54
CA THR A 130 2.48 -4.21 13.45
C THR A 130 3.01 -4.54 12.05
N LEU A 131 4.22 -5.11 12.01
CA LEU A 131 4.80 -5.70 10.81
C LEU A 131 4.65 -7.22 10.84
N PHE A 132 4.05 -7.77 9.80
CA PHE A 132 3.89 -9.20 9.58
C PHE A 132 4.87 -9.66 8.49
N THR A 133 5.72 -10.64 8.81
CA THR A 133 6.70 -11.22 7.88
C THR A 133 6.27 -12.57 7.32
N SER A 134 5.11 -13.07 7.75
CA SER A 134 4.54 -14.33 7.30
C SER A 134 3.02 -14.25 7.31
N PRO A 135 2.33 -14.88 6.33
CA PRO A 135 0.88 -15.00 6.34
C PRO A 135 0.34 -15.57 7.65
N THR A 136 1.06 -16.48 8.31
CA THR A 136 0.59 -17.17 9.53
C THR A 136 0.26 -16.21 10.67
N PHE A 137 0.92 -15.05 10.73
CA PHE A 137 0.70 -14.03 11.74
C PHE A 137 -0.48 -13.10 11.42
N LEU A 138 -1.02 -13.17 10.21
CA LEU A 138 -2.21 -12.42 9.84
C LEU A 138 -3.49 -13.11 10.36
N PRO A 139 -4.50 -12.32 10.75
CA PRO A 139 -5.84 -12.84 11.04
C PRO A 139 -6.39 -13.69 9.89
N ALA A 140 -7.15 -14.73 10.23
CA ALA A 140 -7.66 -15.70 9.26
C ALA A 140 -8.47 -15.06 8.12
N SER A 141 -9.23 -14.01 8.41
CA SER A 141 -9.99 -13.23 7.42
C SER A 141 -9.08 -12.59 6.37
N ILE A 142 -7.96 -12.00 6.76
CA ILE A 142 -7.01 -11.36 5.83
C ILE A 142 -6.22 -12.41 5.05
N ARG A 143 -5.85 -13.53 5.68
CA ARG A 143 -5.18 -14.63 4.97
C ARG A 143 -6.03 -15.18 3.84
N LEU A 144 -7.35 -15.31 4.08
CA LEU A 144 -8.29 -15.78 3.06
C LEU A 144 -8.35 -14.81 1.89
N VAL A 145 -8.48 -13.51 2.17
CA VAL A 145 -8.55 -12.48 1.12
C VAL A 145 -7.23 -12.38 0.34
N LEU A 146 -6.08 -12.39 1.01
CA LEU A 146 -4.77 -12.44 0.34
C LEU A 146 -4.65 -13.65 -0.60
N ALA A 147 -5.17 -14.81 -0.21
CA ALA A 147 -5.18 -16.00 -1.04
C ALA A 147 -6.14 -15.90 -2.25
N LEU A 148 -7.15 -15.04 -2.18
CA LEU A 148 -8.08 -14.76 -3.28
C LEU A 148 -7.51 -13.69 -4.22
N ASP A 149 -6.96 -12.61 -3.68
CA ASP A 149 -6.33 -11.52 -4.44
C ASP A 149 -5.12 -12.06 -5.24
N SER A 150 -4.28 -12.89 -4.61
CA SER A 150 -3.17 -13.58 -5.29
C SER A 150 -3.59 -14.52 -6.41
N ARG A 151 -4.82 -15.04 -6.39
CA ARG A 151 -5.37 -15.91 -7.45
C ARG A 151 -6.03 -15.12 -8.57
N SER A 152 -6.30 -13.85 -8.34
CA SER A 152 -6.98 -12.97 -9.28
C SER A 152 -6.01 -12.37 -10.32
N PHE A 153 -4.92 -13.08 -10.65
CA PHE A 153 -3.87 -12.59 -11.56
C PHE A 153 -4.47 -12.03 -12.87
N PRO A 154 -4.00 -10.85 -13.34
CA PRO A 154 -4.73 -10.02 -14.30
C PRO A 154 -4.11 -10.07 -15.72
N TYR A 155 -4.90 -10.34 -16.76
CA TYR A 155 -4.65 -9.90 -18.16
C TYR A 155 -6.03 -9.97 -18.85
N VAL A 156 -6.63 -8.88 -19.36
CA VAL A 156 -6.29 -8.21 -20.62
C VAL A 156 -6.80 -6.76 -20.56
N ARG A 157 -5.98 -5.79 -20.95
CA ARG A 157 -6.50 -4.61 -21.67
C ARG A 157 -5.75 -4.54 -23.00
N SER A 158 -6.39 -5.13 -24.00
CA SER A 158 -6.15 -4.95 -25.43
C SER A 158 -6.39 -3.51 -25.84
#